data_AF-A0A933HIK8-F1
#
_entry.id   AF-A0A933HIK8-F1
#
_cell.length_a   1.000
_cell.length_b   1.000
_cell.length_c   1.000
_cell.angle_alpha   90.00
_cell.angle_beta   90.00
_cell.angle_gamma   90.00
#
_symmetry.space_group_name_H-M   'P 1'
#
loop_
_entity.id
_entity.type
_entity.pdbx_description
1 polymer ?
#
loop_
_entity_poly.entity_id
_entity_poly.type
_entity_poly.pdbx_seq_one_letter_code
_entity_poly.pdbx_strand_id
1 'polypeptide(L)'
;MHTIEFPKTVQDALGPQAAHDLQAWLEQRLALNESLVISAAVARRKANVVTLERVSNLLLADEPTLVSESGKWLWRVPVDLTFPKRGRVGRVGELEVDAQNGQVYLDDTKLESMRAKADQIAKQVLDN
;
A
#
# COMPACT_ATOMS: atom_id res chain seq x y z
N MET A 1 -16.67 -13.30 12.94
CA MET A 1 -16.49 -12.08 13.77
C MET A 1 -16.35 -12.54 15.20
N HIS A 2 -15.20 -12.27 15.82
CA HIS A 2 -15.06 -12.46 17.26
C HIS A 2 -15.64 -11.21 17.94
N THR A 3 -16.73 -11.38 18.68
CA THR A 3 -17.32 -10.33 19.53
C THR A 3 -16.37 -10.05 20.69
N ILE A 4 -16.08 -8.79 20.96
CA ILE A 4 -15.18 -8.39 22.04
C ILE A 4 -16.00 -8.33 23.32
N GLU A 5 -15.85 -9.29 24.22
CA GLU A 5 -16.51 -9.20 25.53
C GLU A 5 -15.57 -8.56 26.56
N PHE A 6 -16.01 -7.47 27.18
CA PHE A 6 -15.26 -6.87 28.27
C PHE A 6 -15.33 -7.72 29.54
N PRO A 7 -14.22 -7.84 30.30
CA PRO A 7 -14.25 -8.46 31.62
C PRO A 7 -15.25 -7.78 32.55
N LYS A 8 -15.88 -8.57 33.43
CA LYS A 8 -16.89 -8.06 34.37
C LYS A 8 -16.40 -6.88 35.22
N THR A 9 -15.13 -6.90 35.63
CA THR A 9 -14.47 -5.79 36.35
C THR A 9 -14.48 -4.47 35.56
N VAL A 10 -14.37 -4.53 34.24
CA VAL A 10 -14.42 -3.35 33.36
C VAL A 10 -15.86 -2.87 33.21
N GLN A 11 -16.82 -3.80 33.08
CA GLN A 11 -18.25 -3.49 32.99
C GLN A 11 -18.75 -2.81 34.28
N ASP A 12 -18.36 -3.33 35.44
CA ASP A 12 -18.74 -2.79 36.74
C ASP A 12 -18.13 -1.40 37.00
N ALA A 13 -16.91 -1.15 36.53
CA ALA A 13 -16.22 0.13 36.70
C ALA A 13 -16.77 1.25 35.79
N LEU A 14 -17.14 0.92 34.55
CA LEU A 14 -17.67 1.88 33.57
C LEU A 14 -19.20 2.04 33.68
N GLY A 15 -19.88 1.05 34.26
CA GLY A 15 -21.32 0.90 34.16
C GLY A 15 -21.75 0.24 32.84
N PRO A 16 -22.91 -0.44 32.83
CA PRO A 16 -23.32 -1.30 31.71
C PRO A 16 -23.49 -0.55 30.38
N GLN A 17 -24.00 0.69 30.42
CA GLN A 17 -24.21 1.48 29.21
C GLN A 17 -22.88 1.94 28.59
N ALA A 18 -21.99 2.53 29.39
CA ALA A 18 -20.71 3.02 28.88
C ALA A 18 -19.78 1.88 28.42
N ALA A 19 -19.84 0.72 29.09
CA ALA A 19 -19.14 -0.49 28.65
C ALA A 19 -19.66 -0.99 27.29
N HIS A 20 -20.98 -1.00 27.08
CA HIS A 20 -21.58 -1.38 25.80
C HIS A 20 -21.21 -0.41 24.68
N ASP A 21 -21.31 0.91 24.91
CA ASP A 21 -21.00 1.93 23.90
C ASP A 21 -19.52 1.86 23.48
N LEU A 22 -18.60 1.65 24.45
CA LEU A 22 -17.19 1.49 24.17
C LEU A 22 -16.90 0.18 23.41
N GLN A 23 -17.59 -0.90 23.74
CA GLN A 23 -17.46 -2.18 23.04
C GLN A 23 -17.89 -2.03 21.57
N ALA A 24 -19.06 -1.44 21.32
CA ALA A 24 -19.56 -1.19 19.98
C ALA A 24 -18.61 -0.29 19.16
N TRP A 25 -18.09 0.77 19.78
CA TRP A 25 -17.09 1.63 19.16
C TRP A 25 -15.80 0.86 18.81
N LEU A 26 -15.30 0.01 19.73
CA LEU A 26 -14.10 -0.80 19.50
C LEU A 26 -14.31 -1.81 18.36
N GLU A 27 -15.44 -2.51 18.33
CA GLU A 27 -15.75 -3.49 17.29
C GLU A 27 -15.79 -2.83 15.90
N GLN A 28 -16.42 -1.66 15.80
CA GLN A 28 -16.41 -0.87 14.56
C GLN A 28 -14.98 -0.41 14.20
N ARG A 29 -14.19 0.05 15.17
CA ARG A 29 -12.83 0.53 14.95
C ARG A 29 -11.85 -0.59 14.58
N LEU A 30 -12.01 -1.77 15.16
CA LEU A 30 -11.17 -2.94 14.91
C LEU A 30 -11.52 -3.63 13.59
N ALA A 31 -12.80 -3.68 13.21
CA ALA A 31 -13.19 -4.14 11.87
C ALA A 31 -12.52 -3.31 10.75
N LEU A 32 -12.30 -2.01 10.99
CA LEU A 32 -11.52 -1.16 10.07
C LEU A 32 -10.03 -1.53 10.03
N ASN A 33 -9.45 -2.01 11.14
CA ASN A 33 -8.05 -2.43 11.20
C ASN A 33 -7.82 -3.85 10.69
N GLU A 34 -8.79 -4.77 10.85
CA GLU A 34 -8.76 -6.12 10.25
C GLU A 34 -8.72 -6.07 8.72
N SER A 35 -9.11 -4.93 8.13
CA SER A 35 -9.03 -4.69 6.69
C SER A 35 -7.60 -4.40 6.19
N LEU A 36 -6.63 -4.13 7.06
CA LEU A 36 -5.25 -3.80 6.71
C LEU A 36 -4.31 -4.98 6.98
N VAL A 37 -4.46 -6.05 6.20
CA VAL A 37 -3.64 -7.28 6.32
C VAL A 37 -2.24 -7.07 5.73
N ILE A 38 -2.12 -6.22 4.71
CA ILE A 38 -0.87 -5.97 4.01
C ILE A 38 -0.15 -4.79 4.63
N SER A 39 1.05 -5.01 5.12
CA SER A 39 1.92 -3.91 5.58
C SER A 39 2.55 -3.16 4.41
N ALA A 40 2.99 -1.92 4.64
CA ALA A 40 3.74 -1.12 3.68
C ALA A 40 4.94 -1.91 3.09
N ALA A 41 5.71 -2.59 3.94
CA ALA A 41 6.85 -3.39 3.49
C ALA A 41 6.45 -4.57 2.58
N VAL A 42 5.27 -5.17 2.77
CA VAL A 42 4.75 -6.23 1.87
C VAL A 42 4.25 -5.61 0.57
N ALA A 43 3.52 -4.50 0.62
CA ALA A 43 3.06 -3.79 -0.57
C ALA A 43 4.22 -3.34 -1.47
N ARG A 44 5.27 -2.75 -0.88
CA ARG A 44 6.49 -2.36 -1.60
C ARG A 44 7.18 -3.55 -2.27
N ARG A 45 7.29 -4.69 -1.57
CA ARG A 45 7.86 -5.92 -2.14
C ARG A 45 7.06 -6.43 -3.33
N LYS A 46 5.72 -6.46 -3.22
CA LYS A 46 4.83 -6.87 -4.31
C LYS A 46 4.95 -5.95 -5.53
N ALA A 47 4.97 -4.64 -5.31
CA ALA A 47 5.19 -3.65 -6.36
C ALA A 47 6.53 -3.88 -7.06
N ASN A 48 7.62 -4.06 -6.29
CA ASN A 48 8.95 -4.36 -6.82
C ASN A 48 8.98 -5.60 -7.72
N VAL A 49 8.40 -6.72 -7.26
CA VAL A 49 8.37 -7.98 -8.02
C VAL A 49 7.63 -7.79 -9.34
N VAL A 50 6.44 -7.18 -9.31
CA VAL A 50 5.65 -6.93 -10.52
C VAL A 50 6.40 -6.03 -11.51
N THR A 51 7.04 -4.96 -11.05
CA THR A 51 7.78 -4.05 -11.95
C THR A 51 9.03 -4.70 -12.53
N LEU A 52 9.70 -5.54 -11.75
CA LEU A 52 10.86 -6.32 -12.18
C LEU A 52 10.45 -7.31 -13.29
N GLU A 53 9.34 -8.02 -13.11
CA GLU A 53 8.87 -9.03 -14.07
C GLU A 53 8.28 -8.43 -15.35
N ARG A 54 7.60 -7.28 -15.24
CA ARG A 54 6.77 -6.75 -16.33
C ARG A 54 7.33 -5.52 -17.03
N VAL A 55 8.20 -4.75 -16.38
CA VAL A 55 8.66 -3.46 -16.89
C VAL A 55 10.17 -3.45 -17.11
N SER A 56 10.97 -3.52 -16.05
CA SER A 56 12.43 -3.51 -16.12
C SER A 56 13.06 -3.88 -14.77
N ASN A 57 14.24 -4.50 -14.81
CA ASN A 57 15.06 -4.77 -13.64
C ASN A 57 15.79 -3.54 -13.06
N LEU A 58 15.68 -2.39 -13.72
CA LEU A 58 16.23 -1.12 -13.25
C LEU A 58 15.24 -0.31 -12.41
N LEU A 59 14.02 -0.81 -12.21
CA LEU A 59 13.02 -0.13 -11.40
C LEU A 59 13.11 -0.50 -9.92
N LEU A 60 12.84 0.48 -9.07
CA LEU A 60 12.81 0.33 -7.62
C LEU A 60 11.57 1.01 -7.05
N ALA A 61 10.73 0.21 -6.42
CA ALA A 61 9.62 0.65 -5.59
C ALA A 61 10.15 1.37 -4.35
N ASP A 62 9.53 2.51 -4.07
CA ASP A 62 9.83 3.39 -2.95
C ASP A 62 8.86 3.21 -1.78
N GLU A 63 8.97 4.06 -0.77
CA GLU A 63 8.15 4.01 0.43
C GLU A 63 6.65 4.20 0.13
N PRO A 64 5.79 3.25 0.51
CA PRO A 64 4.35 3.35 0.27
C PRO A 64 3.66 4.36 1.18
N THR A 65 2.62 4.99 0.65
CA THR A 65 1.67 5.80 1.44
C THR A 65 0.30 5.14 1.44
N LEU A 66 -0.33 5.04 2.61
CA LEU A 66 -1.69 4.51 2.73
C LEU A 66 -2.71 5.57 2.37
N VAL A 67 -3.62 5.25 1.45
CA VAL A 67 -4.73 6.12 1.03
C VAL A 67 -6.06 5.39 1.12
N SER A 68 -7.15 6.13 1.31
CA SER A 68 -8.51 5.61 1.22
C SER A 68 -9.18 6.17 -0.03
N GLU A 69 -9.55 5.29 -0.96
CA GLU A 69 -10.22 5.67 -2.20
C GLU A 69 -11.38 4.73 -2.50
N SER A 70 -12.56 5.30 -2.81
CA SER A 70 -13.76 4.54 -3.16
C SER A 70 -14.10 3.44 -2.13
N GLY A 71 -13.86 3.71 -0.85
CA GLY A 71 -14.09 2.75 0.25
C GLY A 71 -13.05 1.64 0.38
N LYS A 72 -11.95 1.68 -0.36
CA LYS A 72 -10.83 0.73 -0.26
C LYS A 72 -9.59 1.40 0.33
N TRP A 73 -8.86 0.65 1.13
CA TRP A 73 -7.53 1.03 1.59
C TRP A 73 -6.49 0.55 0.57
N LEU A 74 -5.71 1.48 0.03
CA LEU A 74 -4.69 1.22 -0.98
C LEU A 74 -3.34 1.72 -0.49
N TRP A 75 -2.30 0.91 -0.67
CA TRP A 75 -0.93 1.37 -0.63
C TRP A 75 -0.58 1.94 -2.01
N ARG A 76 -0.34 3.25 -2.08
CA ARG A 76 0.31 3.85 -3.26
C ARG A 76 1.81 3.71 -3.10
N VAL A 77 2.42 3.03 -4.06
CA VAL A 77 3.84 2.70 -4.06
C VAL A 77 4.50 3.41 -5.24
N PRO A 78 5.29 4.47 -5.00
CA PRO A 78 6.04 5.11 -6.06
C PRO A 78 7.10 4.16 -6.64
N VAL A 79 7.39 4.29 -7.92
CA VAL A 79 8.41 3.48 -8.60
C VAL A 79 9.36 4.41 -9.33
N ASP A 80 10.65 4.29 -9.01
CA ASP A 80 11.71 5.09 -9.58
C ASP A 80 12.58 4.24 -10.52
N LEU A 81 13.08 4.84 -11.60
CA LEU A 81 14.15 4.29 -12.41
C LEU A 81 15.49 4.47 -11.67
N THR A 82 16.32 3.43 -11.73
CA THR A 82 17.63 3.41 -11.10
C THR A 82 18.71 2.95 -12.08
N PHE A 83 19.94 3.43 -11.90
CA PHE A 83 21.12 2.93 -12.60
C PHE A 83 22.19 2.54 -11.58
N PRO A 84 22.93 1.43 -11.78
CA PRO A 84 23.94 0.97 -10.82
C PRO A 84 24.97 2.03 -10.40
N LYS A 85 25.37 2.92 -11.31
CA LYS A 85 26.36 3.98 -11.05
C LYS A 85 25.76 5.32 -10.61
N ARG A 86 24.45 5.53 -10.80
CA ARG A 86 23.80 6.84 -10.57
C ARG A 86 22.71 6.79 -9.50
N GLY A 87 22.38 5.61 -8.98
CA GLY A 87 21.28 5.45 -8.02
C GLY A 87 19.94 5.74 -8.70
N ARG A 88 19.02 6.36 -7.97
CA ARG A 88 17.71 6.77 -8.49
C ARG A 88 17.85 7.99 -9.38
N VAL A 89 17.21 7.94 -10.55
CA VAL A 89 17.33 9.00 -11.57
C VAL A 89 16.00 9.64 -11.96
N GLY A 90 14.88 9.09 -11.51
CA GLY A 90 13.57 9.74 -11.65
C GLY A 90 12.39 8.78 -11.47
N ARG A 91 11.21 9.34 -11.21
CA ARG A 91 9.97 8.57 -11.03
C ARG A 91 9.37 8.15 -12.36
N VAL A 92 9.04 6.87 -12.49
CA VAL A 92 8.39 6.31 -13.69
C VAL A 92 6.88 6.12 -13.52
N GLY A 93 6.40 6.00 -12.29
CA GLY A 93 4.97 5.85 -12.01
C GLY A 93 4.70 5.52 -10.55
N GLU A 94 3.44 5.19 -10.27
CA GLU A 94 2.96 4.74 -8.96
C GLU A 94 2.07 3.52 -9.15
N LEU A 95 2.23 2.51 -8.28
CA LEU A 95 1.40 1.31 -8.25
C LEU A 95 0.49 1.34 -7.05
N GLU A 96 -0.76 0.90 -7.24
CA GLU A 96 -1.71 0.72 -6.15
C GLU A 96 -1.72 -0.74 -5.73
N VAL A 97 -1.59 -0.98 -4.44
CA VAL A 97 -1.68 -2.32 -3.86
C VAL A 97 -2.82 -2.33 -2.85
N ASP A 98 -3.79 -3.22 -3.04
CA ASP A 98 -4.89 -3.42 -2.12
C ASP A 98 -4.36 -3.81 -0.72
N ALA A 99 -4.72 -3.03 0.30
CA ALA A 99 -4.19 -3.20 1.63
C ALA A 99 -4.80 -4.40 2.39
N GLN A 100 -5.88 -5.00 1.87
CA GLN A 100 -6.55 -6.16 2.45
C GLN A 100 -6.02 -7.47 1.87
N ASN A 101 -5.80 -7.55 0.56
CA ASN A 101 -5.45 -8.80 -0.13
C ASN A 101 -4.10 -8.76 -0.86
N GLY A 102 -3.50 -7.59 -1.04
CA GLY A 102 -2.21 -7.43 -1.69
C GLY A 102 -2.24 -7.59 -3.19
N GLN A 103 -3.40 -7.42 -3.82
CA GLN A 103 -3.54 -7.31 -5.26
C GLN A 103 -2.86 -6.04 -5.75
N VAL A 104 -1.98 -6.16 -6.75
CA VAL A 104 -1.34 -5.02 -7.40
C VAL A 104 -2.18 -4.62 -8.62
N TYR A 105 -2.62 -3.37 -8.67
CA TYR A 105 -3.38 -2.84 -9.79
C TYR A 105 -2.44 -2.28 -10.86
N LEU A 106 -2.06 -3.16 -11.80
CA LEU A 106 -1.26 -2.84 -12.98
C LEU A 106 -1.94 -3.43 -14.22
N ASP A 107 -2.54 -2.57 -15.03
CA ASP A 107 -3.05 -2.91 -16.35
C ASP A 107 -2.03 -2.58 -17.45
N ASP A 108 -2.33 -2.98 -18.69
CA ASP A 108 -1.45 -2.78 -19.83
C ASP A 108 -1.23 -1.28 -20.13
N THR A 109 -2.23 -0.43 -19.85
CA THR A 109 -2.12 1.02 -20.06
C THR A 109 -1.10 1.65 -19.11
N LYS A 110 -1.18 1.32 -17.82
CA LYS A 110 -0.20 1.77 -16.81
C LYS A 110 1.19 1.21 -17.12
N LEU A 111 1.26 -0.04 -17.55
CA LEU A 111 2.52 -0.70 -17.91
C LEU A 111 3.23 0.01 -19.08
N GLU A 112 2.51 0.30 -20.15
CA GLU A 112 3.07 1.03 -21.29
C GLU A 112 3.45 2.48 -20.93
N SER A 113 2.65 3.14 -20.09
CA SER A 113 2.99 4.48 -19.58
C SER A 113 4.30 4.48 -18.78
N MET A 114 4.49 3.50 -17.90
CA MET A 114 5.72 3.36 -17.11
C MET A 114 6.94 3.05 -18.00
N ARG A 115 6.78 2.21 -19.02
CA ARG A 115 7.86 1.91 -20.00
C ARG A 115 8.27 3.17 -20.75
N ALA A 116 7.30 3.87 -21.34
CA ALA A 116 7.56 5.11 -22.07
C ALA A 116 8.24 6.16 -21.18
N LYS A 117 7.83 6.25 -19.91
CA LYS A 117 8.45 7.17 -18.95
C LYS A 117 9.87 6.76 -18.58
N ALA A 118 10.13 5.47 -18.38
CA ALA A 118 11.46 4.94 -18.11
C ALA A 118 12.42 5.24 -19.29
N ASP A 119 11.99 5.01 -20.52
CA ASP A 119 12.78 5.30 -21.72
C ASP A 119 13.10 6.78 -21.86
N GLN A 120 12.13 7.65 -21.57
CA GLN A 120 12.33 9.10 -21.57
C GLN A 120 13.42 9.51 -20.56
N ILE A 121 13.32 9.04 -19.32
CA ILE A 121 14.28 9.37 -18.26
C ILE A 121 15.66 8.78 -18.59
N ALA A 122 15.70 7.55 -19.10
CA ALA A 122 16.95 6.90 -19.49
C ALA A 122 17.71 7.70 -20.56
N LYS A 123 17.03 8.17 -21.61
CA LYS A 123 17.65 9.02 -22.65
C LYS A 123 18.21 10.31 -22.05
N GLN A 124 17.40 11.02 -21.27
CA GLN A 124 17.82 12.26 -20.60
C GLN A 124 19.04 12.06 -19.70
N VAL A 125 19.13 10.91 -19.04
CA VAL A 125 20.22 10.60 -18.12
C VAL A 125 21.46 10.16 -18.87
N LEU A 126 21.34 9.32 -19.90
CA LEU A 126 22.48 8.77 -20.66
C LEU A 126 23.12 9.78 -21.62
N ASP A 127 22.33 10.75 -22.11
CA ASP A 127 22.82 11.82 -22.98
C ASP A 127 23.51 12.96 -22.20
N ASN A 128 23.50 12.90 -20.86
CA ASN A 128 24.21 13.77 -19.91
C ASN A 128 25.41 13.07 -19.26
#